data_AF-A0AAE0GCL6-F1
#
_entry.id   AF-A0AAE0GCL6-F1
#
_cell.length_a   1.000
_cell.length_b   1.000
_cell.length_c   1.000
_cell.angle_alpha   90.00
_cell.angle_beta   90.00
_cell.angle_gamma   90.00
#
_symmetry.space_group_name_H-M   'P 1'
#
loop_
_entity.id
_entity.type
_entity.pdbx_description
1 polymer ?
#
loop_
_entity_poly.entity_id
_entity_poly.type
_entity_poly.pdbx_seq_one_letter_code
_entity_poly.pdbx_strand_id
1 'polypeptide(L)'
;MLRTGGARNFRYLSLVSLIILSVLVNVLGFENIMSPDLSEYAETCDMSEARCNALNTLRREGQVSKIIYFHLTKSGGNTVDGVLKEEAESRGIPFTNIRFSNEVASLNVSAKVPAVYTTEVWHHSWRRKFVDAGFSKFTVIRDPLTRALSWFYFRRADPRPKYRHFKRISVQYFLRDKTYHNYYLRAFQTRWPFTQALQASKLGSQLYNYSPNDVMRMMEYEFVLVGLLKRMPESMYAFRRLFGLNTSKTFFSQNMHRGRPNRSVLSVADVNTFKRYNRADIAIYKYAQVLFNRTMQMFRNDENLLGTLQVQQEVQDLGCAGGGRVAGVGGREIGESRAGGCMTFKDTSTARRHLGRTGV
;
A
#
# COMPACT_ATOMS: atom_id res chain seq x y z
N MET A 1 54.52 -60.10 1.40
CA MET A 1 54.18 -58.88 0.64
C MET A 1 52.72 -58.97 0.21
N LEU A 2 51.81 -58.33 0.95
CA LEU A 2 50.39 -58.22 0.60
C LEU A 2 50.15 -56.84 -0.02
N ARG A 3 49.71 -56.79 -1.29
CA ARG A 3 49.33 -55.55 -1.98
C ARG A 3 47.83 -55.33 -1.84
N THR A 4 47.47 -54.14 -1.37
CA THR A 4 46.13 -53.60 -1.22
C THR A 4 45.58 -53.11 -2.57
N GLY A 5 44.34 -53.47 -2.88
CA GLY A 5 43.56 -52.91 -3.97
C GLY A 5 42.17 -52.55 -3.46
N GLY A 6 41.77 -51.28 -3.55
CA GLY A 6 40.42 -50.87 -3.20
C GLY A 6 40.26 -49.37 -2.92
N ALA A 7 40.19 -48.55 -3.97
CA ALA A 7 39.72 -47.16 -3.83
C ALA A 7 39.30 -46.55 -5.18
N ARG A 8 38.20 -47.02 -5.81
CA ARG A 8 37.61 -46.32 -6.98
C ARG A 8 36.08 -46.24 -7.08
N ASN A 9 35.32 -46.71 -6.08
CA ASN A 9 33.83 -46.73 -6.20
C ASN A 9 33.07 -45.69 -5.35
N PHE A 10 33.74 -44.76 -4.67
CA PHE A 10 33.07 -43.84 -3.73
C PHE A 10 32.58 -42.49 -4.32
N ARG A 11 32.76 -42.23 -5.63
CA ARG A 11 32.44 -40.91 -6.22
C ARG A 11 31.11 -40.82 -6.98
N TYR A 12 30.43 -41.93 -7.27
CA TYR A 12 29.15 -41.92 -8.01
C TYR A 12 27.90 -41.88 -7.12
N LEU A 13 28.00 -42.31 -5.85
CA LEU A 13 26.87 -42.31 -4.92
C LEU A 13 26.51 -40.92 -4.37
N SER A 14 27.44 -39.94 -4.40
CA SER A 14 27.16 -38.60 -3.88
C SER A 14 26.33 -37.74 -4.83
N LEU A 15 26.50 -37.90 -6.15
CA LEU A 15 25.83 -37.05 -7.14
C LEU A 15 24.35 -37.42 -7.32
N VAL A 16 24.06 -38.73 -7.38
CA VAL A 16 22.68 -39.23 -7.49
C VAL A 16 21.90 -38.92 -6.22
N SER A 17 22.54 -39.05 -5.05
CA SER A 17 21.93 -38.67 -3.76
C SER A 17 21.65 -37.17 -3.68
N LEU A 18 22.54 -36.31 -4.20
CA LEU A 18 22.31 -34.86 -4.26
C LEU A 18 21.19 -34.49 -5.23
N ILE A 19 21.07 -35.18 -6.37
CA ILE A 19 19.98 -34.94 -7.34
C ILE A 19 18.65 -35.40 -6.73
N ILE A 20 18.60 -36.60 -6.15
CA ILE A 20 17.40 -37.12 -5.46
C ILE A 20 17.01 -36.23 -4.29
N LEU A 21 17.97 -35.73 -3.50
CA LEU A 21 17.69 -34.80 -2.42
C LEU A 21 17.18 -33.45 -2.95
N SER A 22 17.72 -32.92 -4.06
CA SER A 22 17.21 -31.69 -4.67
C SER A 22 15.81 -31.87 -5.28
N VAL A 23 15.52 -33.04 -5.85
CA VAL A 23 14.21 -33.38 -6.40
C VAL A 23 13.22 -33.60 -5.27
N LEU A 24 13.59 -34.31 -4.19
CA LEU A 24 12.74 -34.49 -3.01
C LEU A 24 12.52 -33.18 -2.26
N VAL A 25 13.50 -32.28 -2.17
CA VAL A 25 13.30 -30.94 -1.59
C VAL A 25 12.38 -30.09 -2.47
N ASN A 26 12.43 -30.23 -3.81
CA ASN A 26 11.52 -29.52 -4.71
C ASN A 26 10.12 -30.15 -4.81
N VAL A 27 9.99 -31.47 -4.64
CA VAL A 27 8.73 -32.23 -4.77
C VAL A 27 8.01 -32.37 -3.42
N LEU A 28 8.74 -32.48 -2.31
CA LEU A 28 8.18 -32.69 -0.96
C LEU A 28 8.37 -31.49 -0.02
N GLY A 29 9.19 -30.49 -0.38
CA GLY A 29 9.78 -29.56 0.59
C GLY A 29 9.25 -28.13 0.66
N PHE A 30 8.12 -27.76 0.03
CA PHE A 30 7.58 -26.38 0.18
C PHE A 30 6.05 -26.25 0.19
N GLU A 31 5.30 -27.34 0.15
CA GLU A 31 3.84 -27.25 0.26
C GLU A 31 3.34 -27.16 1.71
N ASN A 32 4.17 -27.53 2.69
CA ASN A 32 3.84 -27.51 4.13
C ASN A 32 4.40 -26.30 4.91
N ILE A 33 4.72 -25.19 4.25
CA ILE A 33 4.64 -23.90 4.96
C ILE A 33 3.14 -23.65 5.11
N MET A 34 2.61 -24.15 6.22
CA MET A 34 1.22 -24.05 6.62
C MET A 34 0.71 -22.67 6.22
N SER A 35 -0.36 -22.60 5.43
CA SER A 35 -1.16 -21.38 5.45
C SER A 35 -1.46 -21.13 6.92
N PRO A 36 -1.04 -19.99 7.51
CA PRO A 36 -1.32 -19.73 8.90
C PRO A 36 -2.80 -19.98 9.08
N ASP A 37 -3.13 -20.87 10.02
CA ASP A 37 -4.51 -21.25 10.25
C ASP A 37 -5.24 -19.99 10.67
N LEU A 38 -6.01 -19.43 9.73
CA LEU A 38 -6.72 -18.19 9.99
C LEU A 38 -7.85 -18.43 11.00
N SER A 39 -8.21 -19.69 11.31
CA SER A 39 -9.17 -20.03 12.36
C SER A 39 -8.63 -19.68 13.75
N GLU A 40 -7.32 -19.87 14.01
CA GLU A 40 -6.67 -19.45 15.27
C GLU A 40 -6.83 -17.94 15.52
N TYR A 41 -6.87 -17.14 14.45
CA TYR A 41 -7.11 -15.69 14.50
C TYR A 41 -8.59 -15.29 14.42
N ALA A 42 -9.45 -16.19 13.96
CA ALA A 42 -10.89 -15.95 13.87
C ALA A 42 -11.59 -16.18 15.21
N GLU A 43 -11.08 -17.09 16.04
CA GLU A 43 -11.72 -17.52 17.29
C GLU A 43 -11.34 -16.69 18.52
N THR A 44 -10.21 -16.00 18.51
CA THR A 44 -9.90 -14.97 19.52
C THR A 44 -10.53 -13.64 19.09
N CYS A 45 -11.83 -13.55 19.36
CA CYS A 45 -12.72 -12.47 18.95
C CYS A 45 -12.61 -11.23 19.85
N ASP A 46 -11.43 -10.99 20.45
CA ASP A 46 -11.15 -9.79 21.20
C ASP A 46 -10.12 -8.99 20.39
N MET A 47 -10.50 -7.81 19.90
CA MET A 47 -9.48 -6.89 19.43
C MET A 47 -8.51 -6.68 20.59
N SER A 48 -7.20 -6.62 20.32
CA SER A 48 -6.26 -6.38 21.40
C SER A 48 -6.71 -5.18 22.23
N GLU A 49 -6.74 -5.34 23.56
CA GLU A 49 -7.20 -4.32 24.48
C GLU A 49 -6.53 -2.97 24.20
N ALA A 50 -5.25 -3.00 23.81
CA ALA A 50 -4.48 -1.85 23.34
C ALA A 50 -5.11 -1.12 22.15
N ARG A 51 -5.61 -1.85 21.13
CA ARG A 51 -6.28 -1.27 19.97
C ARG A 51 -7.65 -0.70 20.35
N CYS A 52 -8.43 -1.42 21.16
CA CYS A 52 -9.70 -0.91 21.71
C CYS A 52 -9.49 0.38 22.51
N ASN A 53 -8.52 0.38 23.41
CA ASN A 53 -8.17 1.54 24.23
C ASN A 53 -7.71 2.71 23.37
N ALA A 54 -6.83 2.47 22.39
CA ALA A 54 -6.42 3.50 21.45
C ALA A 54 -7.63 4.11 20.72
N LEU A 55 -8.51 3.28 20.14
CA LEU A 55 -9.70 3.77 19.44
C LEU A 55 -10.65 4.54 20.36
N ASN A 56 -10.86 4.07 21.59
CA ASN A 56 -11.70 4.73 22.59
C ASN A 56 -11.10 6.04 23.11
N THR A 57 -9.78 6.12 23.24
CA THR A 57 -9.06 7.34 23.60
C THR A 57 -9.19 8.37 22.49
N LEU A 58 -8.92 7.97 21.23
CA LEU A 58 -9.09 8.87 20.09
C LEU A 58 -10.53 9.37 19.95
N ARG A 59 -11.50 8.51 20.26
CA ARG A 59 -12.93 8.87 20.29
C ARG A 59 -13.26 9.89 21.38
N ARG A 60 -12.65 9.77 22.57
CA ARG A 60 -12.92 10.65 23.72
C ARG A 60 -12.21 11.99 23.63
N GLU A 61 -10.97 12.00 23.16
CA GLU A 61 -10.11 13.20 23.14
C GLU A 61 -10.36 14.08 21.90
N GLY A 62 -11.13 13.58 20.92
CA GLY A 62 -11.66 14.39 19.81
C GLY A 62 -10.64 14.87 18.78
N GLN A 63 -9.33 14.70 19.02
CA GLN A 63 -8.30 15.06 18.04
C GLN A 63 -6.99 14.32 18.28
N VAL A 64 -6.59 13.52 17.29
CA VAL A 64 -5.22 13.02 17.21
C VAL A 64 -4.31 14.19 16.84
N SER A 65 -3.38 14.55 17.71
CA SER A 65 -2.38 15.59 17.40
C SER A 65 -1.34 15.08 16.39
N LYS A 66 -0.96 13.80 16.44
CA LYS A 66 0.15 13.24 15.63
C LYS A 66 -0.29 12.06 14.79
N ILE A 67 -0.28 12.24 13.47
CA ILE A 67 -0.73 11.26 12.49
C ILE A 67 0.43 10.85 11.60
N ILE A 68 0.58 9.55 11.35
CA ILE A 68 1.43 9.06 10.27
C ILE A 68 0.66 8.08 9.37
N TYR A 69 0.63 8.41 8.09
CA TYR A 69 0.13 7.54 7.04
C TYR A 69 1.27 6.74 6.44
N PHE A 70 1.17 5.42 6.51
CA PHE A 70 2.07 4.54 5.79
C PHE A 70 1.53 4.30 4.37
N HIS A 71 2.09 5.01 3.40
CA HIS A 71 1.70 4.97 2.00
C HIS A 71 2.25 3.71 1.32
N LEU A 72 1.37 2.70 1.18
CA LEU A 72 1.66 1.53 0.34
C LEU A 72 1.43 1.85 -1.14
N THR A 73 2.47 1.68 -1.96
CA THR A 73 2.44 2.06 -3.37
C THR A 73 1.31 1.34 -4.11
N LYS A 74 0.54 2.12 -4.89
CA LYS A 74 -0.61 1.66 -5.69
C LYS A 74 -1.80 1.14 -4.87
N SER A 75 -1.87 1.51 -3.60
CA SER A 75 -3.02 1.27 -2.71
C SER A 75 -3.88 2.52 -2.48
N GLY A 76 -3.78 3.52 -3.36
CA GLY A 76 -4.56 4.77 -3.28
C GLY A 76 -3.90 5.89 -2.49
N GLY A 77 -2.60 5.76 -2.15
CA GLY A 77 -1.97 6.70 -1.25
C GLY A 77 -1.88 8.15 -1.75
N ASN A 78 -1.75 8.42 -3.06
CA ASN A 78 -1.84 9.80 -3.56
C ASN A 78 -3.17 10.49 -3.20
N THR A 79 -4.27 9.73 -3.18
CA THR A 79 -5.59 10.25 -2.80
C THR A 79 -5.62 10.55 -1.30
N VAL A 80 -5.09 9.64 -0.47
CA VAL A 80 -4.99 9.84 0.98
C VAL A 80 -4.07 11.02 1.31
N ASP A 81 -2.89 11.09 0.68
CA ASP A 81 -1.91 12.16 0.84
C ASP A 81 -2.54 13.53 0.53
N GLY A 82 -3.34 13.62 -0.54
CA GLY A 82 -4.04 14.85 -0.91
C GLY A 82 -5.01 15.31 0.17
N VAL A 83 -5.79 14.39 0.74
CA VAL A 83 -6.72 14.72 1.83
C VAL A 83 -6.00 15.08 3.12
N LEU A 84 -4.97 14.33 3.49
CA LEU A 84 -4.15 14.64 4.66
C LEU A 84 -3.51 16.03 4.57
N LYS A 85 -2.99 16.36 3.38
CA LYS A 85 -2.36 17.65 3.13
C LYS A 85 -3.37 18.78 3.31
N GLU A 86 -4.52 18.69 2.67
CA GLU A 86 -5.57 19.70 2.75
C GLU A 86 -6.11 19.84 4.18
N GLU A 87 -6.33 18.73 4.88
CA GLU A 87 -6.78 18.76 6.27
C GLU A 87 -5.74 19.43 7.18
N ALA A 88 -4.46 19.10 7.02
CA ALA A 88 -3.39 19.74 7.77
C ALA A 88 -3.32 21.25 7.48
N GLU A 89 -3.41 21.64 6.20
CA GLU A 89 -3.45 23.05 5.77
C GLU A 89 -4.64 23.80 6.39
N SER A 90 -5.84 23.20 6.38
CA SER A 90 -7.05 23.81 6.95
C SER A 90 -6.96 24.07 8.46
N ARG A 91 -6.07 23.33 9.16
CA ARG A 91 -5.83 23.45 10.61
C ARG A 91 -4.57 24.23 10.95
N GLY A 92 -3.81 24.70 9.95
CA GLY A 92 -2.49 25.28 10.18
C GLY A 92 -1.47 24.30 10.79
N ILE A 93 -1.63 23.00 10.54
CA ILE A 93 -0.75 21.93 11.05
C ILE A 93 0.31 21.60 9.98
N PRO A 94 1.58 21.35 10.36
CA PRO A 94 2.60 20.90 9.43
C PRO A 94 2.24 19.57 8.75
N PHE A 95 2.32 19.55 7.42
CA PHE A 95 2.25 18.34 6.60
C PHE A 95 3.64 18.04 6.00
N THR A 96 4.13 16.82 6.19
CA THR A 96 5.43 16.40 5.65
C THR A 96 5.31 15.06 4.92
N ASN A 97 5.74 15.03 3.65
CA ASN A 97 5.84 13.82 2.85
C ASN A 97 7.29 13.30 2.89
N ILE A 98 7.49 12.24 3.64
CA ILE A 98 8.78 11.57 3.82
C ILE A 98 8.98 10.61 2.65
N ARG A 99 9.94 10.92 1.80
CA ARG A 99 10.31 10.12 0.62
C ARG A 99 11.58 9.35 0.84
N PHE A 100 12.47 9.85 1.70
CA PHE A 100 13.79 9.29 1.89
C PHE A 100 14.11 9.04 3.36
N SER A 101 15.05 8.13 3.56
CA SER A 101 15.48 7.69 4.88
C SER A 101 16.12 8.77 5.73
N ASN A 102 16.93 9.60 5.10
CA ASN A 102 17.65 10.70 5.72
C ASN A 102 16.69 11.80 6.20
N GLU A 103 15.53 11.97 5.56
CA GLU A 103 14.53 12.95 6.00
C GLU A 103 13.97 12.58 7.38
N VAL A 104 13.84 11.30 7.73
CA VAL A 104 13.34 10.90 9.05
C VAL A 104 14.30 11.27 10.18
N ALA A 105 15.60 11.23 9.92
CA ALA A 105 16.61 11.56 10.92
C ALA A 105 16.48 13.02 11.40
N SER A 106 16.17 13.94 10.49
CA SER A 106 16.00 15.37 10.79
C SER A 106 14.63 15.72 11.40
N LEU A 107 13.66 14.80 11.40
CA LEU A 107 12.35 15.07 11.99
C LEU A 107 12.43 15.16 13.52
N ASN A 108 11.95 16.28 14.06
CA ASN A 108 11.69 16.47 15.48
C ASN A 108 10.34 15.83 15.87
N VAL A 109 10.28 14.49 15.85
CA VAL A 109 9.05 13.74 16.17
C VAL A 109 8.62 13.88 17.64
N SER A 110 9.54 14.25 18.52
CA SER A 110 9.29 14.41 19.96
C SER A 110 8.61 15.74 20.28
N ALA A 111 8.61 16.71 19.36
CA ALA A 111 7.88 17.96 19.53
C ALA A 111 6.41 17.68 19.89
N LYS A 112 5.87 18.33 20.92
CA LYS A 112 4.47 18.12 21.36
C LYS A 112 3.42 18.72 20.41
N VAL A 113 3.86 19.34 19.32
CA VAL A 113 2.98 19.98 18.34
C VAL A 113 2.24 18.94 17.49
N PRO A 114 1.01 19.25 17.06
CA PRO A 114 0.34 18.45 16.07
C PRO A 114 1.15 18.36 14.78
N ALA A 115 1.12 17.21 14.11
CA ALA A 115 1.82 17.00 12.85
C ALA A 115 1.23 15.85 12.05
N VAL A 116 1.23 16.00 10.73
CA VAL A 116 0.79 14.96 9.79
C VAL A 116 1.97 14.55 8.91
N TYR A 117 2.32 13.27 8.98
CA TYR A 117 3.35 12.67 8.13
C TYR A 117 2.74 11.66 7.18
N THR A 118 3.30 11.57 5.97
CA THR A 118 3.11 10.44 5.08
C THR A 118 4.48 9.87 4.71
N THR A 119 4.58 8.55 4.58
CA THR A 119 5.83 7.89 4.18
C THR A 119 5.57 6.69 3.28
N GLU A 120 6.31 6.58 2.18
CA GLU A 120 6.40 5.34 1.38
C GLU A 120 7.43 4.36 1.95
N VAL A 121 8.27 4.82 2.89
CA VAL A 121 9.39 4.07 3.43
C VAL A 121 9.09 3.69 4.88
N TRP A 122 8.90 2.39 5.11
CA TRP A 122 8.91 1.83 6.46
C TRP A 122 10.33 1.36 6.73
N HIS A 123 11.04 1.92 7.71
CA HIS A 123 12.31 1.37 8.18
C HIS A 123 12.18 1.01 9.66
N HIS A 124 12.79 -0.09 10.12
CA HIS A 124 12.58 -0.63 11.47
C HIS A 124 13.00 0.40 12.52
N SER A 125 14.16 1.04 12.31
CA SER A 125 14.64 2.10 13.21
C SER A 125 13.68 3.29 13.30
N TRP A 126 12.90 3.57 12.25
CA TRP A 126 11.93 4.67 12.26
C TRP A 126 10.56 4.27 12.76
N ARG A 127 10.14 3.02 12.53
CA ARG A 127 8.95 2.45 13.16
C ARG A 127 8.99 2.73 14.66
N ARG A 128 10.12 2.40 15.31
CA ARG A 128 10.32 2.69 16.74
C ARG A 128 10.26 4.18 17.06
N LYS A 129 10.92 5.04 16.27
CA LYS A 129 10.87 6.51 16.44
C LYS A 129 9.44 7.06 16.43
N PHE A 130 8.54 6.56 15.57
CA PHE A 130 7.14 6.99 15.54
C PHE A 130 6.28 6.35 16.65
N VAL A 131 6.54 5.08 17.01
CA VAL A 131 5.92 4.41 18.16
C VAL A 131 6.19 5.21 19.43
N ASP A 132 7.47 5.46 19.72
CA ASP A 132 7.93 6.11 20.94
C ASP A 132 7.43 7.57 21.03
N ALA A 133 7.22 8.21 19.87
CA ALA A 133 6.68 9.56 19.79
C ALA A 133 5.14 9.65 19.83
N GLY A 134 4.45 8.52 20.00
CA GLY A 134 2.99 8.46 20.17
C GLY A 134 2.19 8.76 18.91
N PHE A 135 2.75 8.49 17.72
CA PHE A 135 2.00 8.69 16.47
C PHE A 135 0.90 7.65 16.30
N SER A 136 -0.30 8.12 15.98
CA SER A 136 -1.36 7.26 15.48
C SER A 136 -1.07 6.90 14.03
N LYS A 137 -0.84 5.60 13.81
CA LYS A 137 -0.49 5.05 12.51
C LYS A 137 -1.73 4.56 11.79
N PHE A 138 -1.80 4.82 10.49
CA PHE A 138 -2.77 4.16 9.63
C PHE A 138 -2.20 3.85 8.25
N THR A 139 -2.83 2.92 7.54
CA THR A 139 -2.48 2.58 6.16
C THR A 139 -3.73 2.21 5.36
N VAL A 140 -3.59 2.10 4.05
CA VAL A 140 -4.62 1.56 3.14
C VAL A 140 -4.01 0.46 2.31
N ILE A 141 -4.64 -0.72 2.34
CA ILE A 141 -4.18 -1.92 1.62
C ILE A 141 -5.14 -2.21 0.46
N ARG A 142 -4.62 -2.86 -0.57
CA ARG A 142 -5.36 -3.25 -1.78
C ARG A 142 -5.27 -4.76 -1.97
N ASP A 143 -6.24 -5.34 -2.67
CA ASP A 143 -6.11 -6.73 -3.13
C ASP A 143 -4.75 -6.95 -3.84
N PRO A 144 -3.92 -7.93 -3.44
CA PRO A 144 -2.56 -8.09 -3.91
C PRO A 144 -2.44 -8.18 -5.44
N LEU A 145 -3.34 -8.94 -6.10
CA LEU A 145 -3.35 -9.08 -7.55
C LEU A 145 -3.68 -7.74 -8.22
N THR A 146 -4.72 -7.06 -7.73
CA THR A 146 -5.12 -5.75 -8.26
C THR A 146 -4.00 -4.72 -8.09
N ARG A 147 -3.28 -4.75 -6.96
CA ARG A 147 -2.13 -3.89 -6.70
C ARG A 147 -0.98 -4.20 -7.65
N ALA A 148 -0.61 -5.48 -7.80
CA ALA A 148 0.48 -5.91 -8.68
C ALA A 148 0.23 -5.46 -10.13
N LEU A 149 -0.98 -5.66 -10.66
CA LEU A 149 -1.37 -5.19 -11.98
C LEU A 149 -1.33 -3.66 -12.10
N SER A 150 -1.85 -2.95 -11.09
CA SER A 150 -1.81 -1.47 -11.06
C SER A 150 -0.37 -0.96 -11.12
N TRP A 151 0.54 -1.64 -10.42
CA TRP A 151 1.96 -1.32 -10.43
C TRP A 151 2.64 -1.63 -11.76
N PHE A 152 2.37 -2.81 -12.35
CA PHE A 152 2.89 -3.19 -13.66
C PHE A 152 2.55 -2.15 -14.73
N TYR A 153 1.27 -1.81 -14.89
CA TYR A 153 0.85 -0.85 -15.91
C TYR A 153 1.35 0.57 -15.63
N PHE A 154 1.42 0.97 -14.35
CA PHE A 154 2.03 2.24 -13.97
C PHE A 154 3.49 2.31 -14.40
N ARG A 155 4.29 1.26 -14.13
CA ARG A 155 5.70 1.22 -14.54
C ARG A 155 5.89 1.09 -16.03
N ARG A 156 5.00 0.37 -16.73
CA ARG A 156 5.01 0.27 -18.19
C ARG A 156 4.74 1.62 -18.88
N ALA A 157 3.86 2.43 -18.32
CA ALA A 157 3.56 3.77 -18.82
C ALA A 157 4.66 4.80 -18.50
N ASP A 158 5.49 4.54 -17.49
CA ASP A 158 6.54 5.45 -17.05
C ASP A 158 7.66 5.59 -18.12
N PRO A 159 7.96 6.81 -18.61
CA PRO A 159 8.94 7.00 -19.67
C PRO A 159 10.40 6.86 -19.20
N ARG A 160 10.67 6.83 -17.90
CA ARG A 160 12.04 6.84 -17.36
C ARG A 160 12.83 5.60 -17.77
N PRO A 161 14.13 5.71 -18.14
CA PRO A 161 14.93 4.61 -18.67
C PRO A 161 14.92 3.33 -17.81
N LYS A 162 14.98 3.47 -16.49
CA LYS A 162 14.96 2.34 -15.53
C LYS A 162 13.72 1.45 -15.61
N TYR A 163 12.62 1.92 -16.21
CA TYR A 163 11.39 1.16 -16.37
C TYR A 163 11.13 0.68 -17.81
N ARG A 164 12.06 0.91 -18.74
CA ARG A 164 11.91 0.47 -20.15
C ARG A 164 11.69 -1.04 -20.29
N HIS A 165 12.20 -1.86 -19.38
CA HIS A 165 11.97 -3.30 -19.40
C HIS A 165 10.48 -3.68 -19.26
N PHE A 166 9.67 -2.91 -18.51
CA PHE A 166 8.22 -3.15 -18.40
C PHE A 166 7.47 -2.99 -19.72
N LYS A 167 8.04 -2.25 -20.67
CA LYS A 167 7.49 -2.13 -22.04
C LYS A 167 7.73 -3.38 -22.88
N ARG A 168 8.73 -4.18 -22.53
CA ARG A 168 9.18 -5.37 -23.28
C ARG A 168 8.64 -6.68 -22.73
N ILE A 169 8.20 -6.72 -21.48
CA ILE A 169 7.64 -7.93 -20.87
C ILE A 169 6.11 -7.95 -20.90
N SER A 170 5.55 -9.15 -20.96
CA SER A 170 4.10 -9.36 -20.82
C SER A 170 3.68 -9.30 -19.35
N VAL A 171 2.39 -9.09 -19.11
CA VAL A 171 1.84 -9.13 -17.75
C VAL A 171 1.95 -10.55 -17.17
N GLN A 172 1.82 -11.59 -18.00
CA GLN A 172 1.97 -12.99 -17.59
C GLN A 172 3.39 -13.27 -17.12
N TYR A 173 4.42 -12.80 -17.85
CA TYR A 173 5.81 -12.90 -17.42
C TYR A 173 5.99 -12.24 -16.05
N PHE A 174 5.52 -11.00 -15.91
CA PHE A 174 5.58 -10.26 -14.64
C PHE A 174 4.89 -11.00 -13.47
N LEU A 175 3.72 -11.60 -13.69
CA LEU A 175 3.00 -12.35 -12.65
C LEU A 175 3.69 -13.66 -12.26
N ARG A 176 4.56 -14.21 -13.11
CA ARG A 176 5.33 -15.45 -12.85
C ARG A 176 6.72 -15.18 -12.26
N ASP A 177 7.22 -13.96 -12.36
CA ASP A 177 8.53 -13.56 -11.87
C ASP A 177 8.51 -13.31 -10.34
N LYS A 178 9.19 -14.20 -9.60
CA LYS A 178 9.28 -14.21 -8.13
C LYS A 178 9.86 -12.93 -7.54
N THR A 179 10.60 -12.13 -8.32
CA THR A 179 11.18 -10.86 -7.85
C THR A 179 10.11 -9.82 -7.50
N TYR A 180 8.88 -9.94 -8.04
CA TYR A 180 7.82 -8.97 -7.82
C TYR A 180 6.77 -9.38 -6.77
N HIS A 181 6.88 -10.56 -6.16
CA HIS A 181 5.85 -11.13 -5.27
C HIS A 181 6.07 -10.83 -3.78
N ASN A 182 5.02 -10.99 -2.96
CA ASN A 182 5.04 -10.70 -1.52
C ASN A 182 5.46 -9.25 -1.23
N TYR A 183 4.85 -8.30 -1.94
CA TYR A 183 5.12 -6.89 -1.78
C TYR A 183 4.78 -6.37 -0.38
N TYR A 184 3.63 -6.72 0.19
CA TYR A 184 3.28 -6.27 1.54
C TYR A 184 4.25 -6.78 2.58
N LEU A 185 4.56 -8.07 2.55
CA LEU A 185 5.57 -8.65 3.43
C LEU A 185 6.89 -7.86 3.35
N ARG A 186 7.36 -7.57 2.13
CA ARG A 186 8.59 -6.80 1.92
C ARG A 186 8.48 -5.33 2.31
N ALA A 187 7.36 -4.67 2.01
CA ALA A 187 7.15 -3.26 2.33
C ALA A 187 7.19 -3.04 3.84
N PHE A 188 6.57 -3.94 4.61
CA PHE A 188 6.60 -3.93 6.07
C PHE A 188 7.94 -4.39 6.65
N GLN A 189 8.70 -5.21 5.93
CA GLN A 189 10.11 -5.57 6.23
C GLN A 189 11.14 -4.50 5.87
N THR A 190 10.74 -3.29 5.51
CA THR A 190 11.67 -2.23 5.11
C THR A 190 12.43 -2.51 3.82
N ARG A 191 11.92 -3.48 3.07
CA ARG A 191 12.58 -4.13 1.95
C ARG A 191 12.01 -3.53 0.66
N TRP A 192 12.37 -2.27 0.37
CA TRP A 192 11.99 -1.69 -0.92
C TRP A 192 12.61 -2.53 -2.05
N PRO A 193 11.84 -2.98 -3.06
CA PRO A 193 12.30 -4.01 -3.99
C PRO A 193 13.45 -3.57 -4.91
N PHE A 194 13.75 -2.27 -5.03
CA PHE A 194 14.74 -1.77 -6.00
C PHE A 194 16.10 -1.40 -5.43
N THR A 195 16.26 -1.21 -4.11
CA THR A 195 17.57 -0.89 -3.52
C THR A 195 18.42 -2.14 -3.22
N GLN A 196 17.82 -3.33 -3.22
CA GLN A 196 18.50 -4.56 -2.78
C GLN A 196 19.43 -5.20 -3.78
N ALA A 197 19.18 -5.11 -5.09
CA ALA A 197 20.14 -5.68 -6.05
C ALA A 197 21.53 -5.03 -5.90
N LEU A 198 21.58 -3.79 -5.41
CA LEU A 198 22.80 -3.03 -5.17
C LEU A 198 23.25 -3.00 -3.70
N GLN A 199 22.35 -3.16 -2.72
CA GLN A 199 22.71 -3.08 -1.28
C GLN A 199 22.87 -4.44 -0.58
N ALA A 200 22.24 -5.51 -1.08
CA ALA A 200 22.38 -6.83 -0.48
C ALA A 200 23.81 -7.38 -0.54
N SER A 201 24.64 -6.86 -1.45
CA SER A 201 26.07 -7.21 -1.56
C SER A 201 26.98 -6.43 -0.61
N LYS A 202 26.53 -5.30 -0.02
CA LYS A 202 27.40 -4.40 0.77
C LYS A 202 27.09 -4.33 2.26
N LEU A 203 25.87 -4.63 2.71
CA LEU A 203 25.42 -4.30 4.07
C LEU A 203 25.23 -5.49 5.02
N GLY A 204 25.77 -6.67 4.72
CA GLY A 204 25.87 -7.77 5.69
C GLY A 204 24.53 -8.14 6.35
N SER A 205 23.64 -8.77 5.58
CA SER A 205 22.65 -9.80 6.00
C SER A 205 21.81 -9.67 7.29
N GLN A 206 21.82 -8.60 8.09
CA GLN A 206 20.82 -8.38 9.14
C GLN A 206 19.51 -7.86 8.53
N LEU A 207 18.97 -8.64 7.61
CA LEU A 207 17.63 -8.44 7.09
C LEU A 207 16.66 -9.00 8.14
N TYR A 208 15.77 -8.15 8.66
CA TYR A 208 14.68 -8.60 9.51
C TYR A 208 13.79 -9.57 8.72
N ASN A 209 13.93 -10.86 9.00
CA ASN A 209 13.12 -11.93 8.39
C ASN A 209 11.74 -11.97 9.06
N TYR A 210 10.93 -10.93 8.88
CA TYR A 210 9.55 -10.98 9.37
C TYR A 210 8.77 -12.09 8.66
N SER A 211 8.05 -12.89 9.42
CA SER A 211 7.02 -13.77 8.91
C SER A 211 5.76 -12.96 8.55
N PRO A 212 4.82 -13.53 7.77
CA PRO A 212 3.51 -12.92 7.59
C PRO A 212 2.80 -12.62 8.92
N ASN A 213 2.97 -13.48 9.93
CA ASN A 213 2.37 -13.32 11.26
C ASN A 213 2.94 -12.10 12.00
N ASP A 214 4.23 -11.79 11.83
CA ASP A 214 4.81 -10.56 12.40
C ASP A 214 4.19 -9.29 11.80
N VAL A 215 3.93 -9.30 10.49
CA VAL A 215 3.26 -8.19 9.81
C VAL A 215 1.81 -8.06 10.27
N MET A 216 1.10 -9.18 10.45
CA MET A 216 -0.26 -9.20 10.98
C MET A 216 -0.32 -8.63 12.39
N ARG A 217 0.55 -9.09 13.30
CA ARG A 217 0.68 -8.53 14.66
C ARG A 217 0.98 -7.03 14.60
N MET A 218 1.92 -6.61 13.76
CA MET A 218 2.22 -5.18 13.62
C MET A 218 0.97 -4.39 13.17
N MET A 219 0.22 -4.86 12.17
CA MET A 219 -1.02 -4.21 11.76
C MET A 219 -2.06 -4.13 12.88
N GLU A 220 -2.15 -5.17 13.71
CA GLU A 220 -3.10 -5.22 14.82
C GLU A 220 -2.73 -4.24 15.94
N TYR A 221 -1.49 -4.32 16.43
CA TYR A 221 -1.05 -3.60 17.63
C TYR A 221 -0.56 -2.18 17.36
N GLU A 222 -0.10 -1.89 16.13
CA GLU A 222 0.50 -0.59 15.84
C GLU A 222 -0.37 0.32 15.00
N PHE A 223 -1.23 -0.22 14.15
CA PHE A 223 -2.06 0.60 13.26
C PHE A 223 -3.43 0.80 13.88
N VAL A 224 -3.76 2.04 14.19
CA VAL A 224 -5.10 2.46 14.61
C VAL A 224 -6.12 2.08 13.55
N LEU A 225 -5.79 2.26 12.26
CA LEU A 225 -6.64 1.90 11.14
C LEU A 225 -5.84 1.22 10.02
N VAL A 226 -6.39 0.12 9.52
CA VAL A 226 -5.93 -0.53 8.27
C VAL A 226 -7.09 -0.50 7.29
N GLY A 227 -7.12 0.52 6.43
CA GLY A 227 -8.16 0.71 5.43
C GLY A 227 -8.04 -0.22 4.23
N LEU A 228 -9.10 -0.31 3.44
CA LEU A 228 -9.16 -1.13 2.23
C LEU A 228 -9.49 -0.26 1.01
N LEU A 229 -8.64 -0.26 -0.01
CA LEU A 229 -8.89 0.53 -1.22
C LEU A 229 -10.21 0.17 -1.92
N LYS A 230 -10.64 -1.10 -1.85
CA LYS A 230 -11.92 -1.54 -2.45
C LYS A 230 -13.16 -0.99 -1.73
N ARG A 231 -12.98 -0.49 -0.50
CA ARG A 231 -13.97 0.10 0.39
C ARG A 231 -13.45 1.47 0.83
N MET A 232 -12.96 2.23 -0.15
CA MET A 232 -12.31 3.51 0.09
C MET A 232 -13.26 4.51 0.76
N PRO A 233 -14.54 4.65 0.34
CA PRO A 233 -15.49 5.51 1.06
C PRO A 233 -15.60 5.13 2.54
N GLU A 234 -15.79 3.85 2.88
CA GLU A 234 -15.87 3.43 4.28
C GLU A 234 -14.54 3.59 5.02
N SER A 235 -13.41 3.39 4.33
CA SER A 235 -12.08 3.59 4.92
C SER A 235 -11.86 5.05 5.29
N MET A 236 -12.38 5.97 4.47
CA MET A 236 -12.28 7.41 4.72
C MET A 236 -13.29 7.89 5.75
N TYR A 237 -14.48 7.30 5.80
CA TYR A 237 -15.42 7.48 6.90
C TYR A 237 -14.75 7.12 8.24
N ALA A 238 -14.21 5.90 8.35
CA ALA A 238 -13.47 5.46 9.53
C ALA A 238 -12.31 6.41 9.87
N PHE A 239 -11.57 6.86 8.85
CA PHE A 239 -10.48 7.79 9.02
C PHE A 239 -10.94 9.16 9.56
N ARG A 240 -12.02 9.73 9.02
CA ARG A 240 -12.61 10.97 9.54
C ARG A 240 -13.03 10.83 11.00
N ARG A 241 -13.72 9.74 11.33
CA ARG A 241 -14.23 9.49 12.70
C ARG A 241 -13.10 9.34 13.71
N LEU A 242 -12.03 8.62 13.36
CA LEU A 242 -10.92 8.35 14.29
C LEU A 242 -9.97 9.53 14.49
N PHE A 243 -9.79 10.35 13.45
CA PHE A 243 -8.83 11.45 13.47
C PHE A 243 -9.51 12.83 13.57
N GLY A 244 -10.84 12.84 13.69
CA GLY A 244 -11.68 14.02 13.82
C GLY A 244 -11.60 14.95 12.61
N LEU A 245 -11.44 14.43 11.39
CA LEU A 245 -11.17 15.22 10.18
C LEU A 245 -12.44 15.87 9.63
N ASN A 246 -12.32 17.15 9.23
CA ASN A 246 -13.45 17.99 8.83
C ASN A 246 -13.56 18.19 7.31
N THR A 247 -12.65 17.63 6.52
CA THR A 247 -12.70 17.74 5.06
C THR A 247 -14.08 17.37 4.53
N SER A 248 -14.69 18.24 3.71
CA SER A 248 -15.98 18.00 3.04
C SER A 248 -15.83 17.22 1.73
N LYS A 249 -14.60 16.93 1.30
CA LYS A 249 -14.38 16.31 -0.02
C LYS A 249 -14.97 14.92 -0.11
N THR A 250 -15.80 14.73 -1.11
CA THR A 250 -16.26 13.43 -1.55
C THR A 250 -15.12 12.70 -2.25
N PHE A 251 -14.84 11.47 -1.81
CA PHE A 251 -13.71 10.68 -2.30
C PHE A 251 -14.07 10.02 -3.62
N PHE A 252 -13.81 10.70 -4.72
CA PHE A 252 -13.89 10.06 -6.03
C PHE A 252 -12.62 9.28 -6.33
N SER A 253 -12.79 8.10 -6.93
CA SER A 253 -11.69 7.31 -7.47
C SER A 253 -11.08 8.03 -8.68
N GLN A 254 -10.22 9.02 -8.42
CA GLN A 254 -9.55 9.81 -9.46
C GLN A 254 -8.51 9.01 -10.25
N ASN A 255 -8.13 7.81 -9.77
CA ASN A 255 -7.06 7.00 -10.32
C ASN A 255 -7.55 5.71 -11.00
N MET A 256 -8.62 5.81 -11.79
CA MET A 256 -8.97 4.78 -12.77
C MET A 256 -8.16 5.00 -14.04
N HIS A 257 -6.96 4.41 -14.12
CA HIS A 257 -6.15 4.45 -15.34
C HIS A 257 -6.98 3.95 -16.54
N ARG A 258 -7.34 4.84 -17.47
CA ARG A 258 -7.96 4.50 -18.75
C ARG A 258 -7.03 3.55 -19.49
N GLY A 259 -7.54 2.39 -19.92
CA GLY A 259 -6.76 1.39 -20.64
C GLY A 259 -6.07 0.34 -19.77
N ARG A 260 -6.36 0.26 -18.47
CA ARG A 260 -6.00 -0.93 -17.69
C ARG A 260 -6.78 -2.12 -18.26
N PRO A 261 -6.11 -3.18 -18.77
CA PRO A 261 -6.81 -4.36 -19.26
C PRO A 261 -7.65 -4.99 -18.16
N ASN A 262 -8.84 -5.45 -18.55
CA ASN A 262 -9.72 -6.16 -17.66
C ASN A 262 -8.99 -7.41 -17.12
N ARG A 263 -9.29 -7.80 -15.87
CA ARG A 263 -8.80 -9.04 -15.27
C ARG A 263 -9.10 -10.27 -16.13
N SER A 264 -10.13 -10.21 -16.97
CA SER A 264 -10.49 -11.26 -17.94
C SER A 264 -9.37 -11.62 -18.92
N VAL A 265 -8.36 -10.77 -19.10
CA VAL A 265 -7.19 -11.07 -19.95
C VAL A 265 -6.24 -12.09 -19.30
N LEU A 266 -6.36 -12.33 -17.99
CA LEU A 266 -5.53 -13.30 -17.28
C LEU A 266 -6.15 -14.69 -17.31
N SER A 267 -5.35 -15.68 -17.68
CA SER A 267 -5.76 -17.08 -17.56
C SER A 267 -5.89 -17.48 -16.08
N VAL A 268 -6.71 -18.49 -15.80
CA VAL A 268 -6.82 -19.10 -14.46
C VAL A 268 -5.45 -19.59 -13.99
N ALA A 269 -4.62 -20.12 -14.89
CA ALA A 269 -3.26 -20.56 -14.58
C ALA A 269 -2.34 -19.41 -14.13
N ASP A 270 -2.43 -18.22 -14.75
CA ASP A 270 -1.65 -17.06 -14.34
C ASP A 270 -2.10 -16.53 -12.96
N VAL A 271 -3.40 -16.49 -12.73
CA VAL A 271 -3.96 -16.09 -11.42
C VAL A 271 -3.53 -17.07 -10.33
N ASN A 272 -3.59 -18.38 -10.59
CA ASN A 272 -3.17 -19.40 -9.62
C ASN A 272 -1.68 -19.36 -9.35
N THR A 273 -0.86 -19.16 -10.39
CA THR A 273 0.58 -18.99 -10.24
C THR A 273 0.91 -17.75 -9.40
N PHE A 274 0.27 -16.61 -9.68
CA PHE A 274 0.42 -15.42 -8.87
C PHE A 274 0.02 -15.67 -7.42
N LYS A 275 -1.13 -16.30 -7.17
CA LYS A 275 -1.60 -16.62 -5.81
C LYS A 275 -0.61 -17.50 -5.06
N ARG A 276 -0.07 -18.53 -5.71
CA ARG A 276 0.94 -19.42 -5.13
C ARG A 276 2.18 -18.65 -4.68
N TYR A 277 2.67 -17.72 -5.49
CA TYR A 277 3.86 -16.94 -5.12
C TYR A 277 3.57 -15.78 -4.15
N ASN A 278 2.31 -15.34 -4.04
CA ASN A 278 1.89 -14.23 -3.18
C ASN A 278 1.07 -14.71 -1.97
N ARG A 279 1.28 -15.95 -1.49
CA ARG A 279 0.53 -16.52 -0.35
C ARG A 279 0.59 -15.62 0.89
N ALA A 280 1.77 -15.04 1.19
CA ALA A 280 1.94 -14.14 2.33
C ALA A 280 1.13 -12.85 2.18
N ASP A 281 1.24 -12.16 1.03
CA ASP A 281 0.45 -10.94 0.78
C ASP A 281 -1.06 -11.19 0.79
N ILE A 282 -1.50 -12.36 0.31
CA ILE A 282 -2.90 -12.76 0.35
C ILE A 282 -3.37 -12.96 1.79
N ALA A 283 -2.57 -13.64 2.63
CA ALA A 283 -2.89 -13.83 4.04
C ALA A 283 -2.94 -12.47 4.77
N ILE A 284 -1.94 -11.61 4.58
CA ILE A 284 -1.89 -10.25 5.12
C ILE A 284 -3.13 -9.44 4.70
N TYR A 285 -3.51 -9.50 3.42
CA TYR A 285 -4.70 -8.79 2.93
C TYR A 285 -6.00 -9.32 3.55
N LYS A 286 -6.17 -10.64 3.66
CA LYS A 286 -7.34 -11.24 4.32
C LYS A 286 -7.44 -10.79 5.78
N TYR A 287 -6.33 -10.81 6.49
CA TYR A 287 -6.28 -10.37 7.88
C TYR A 287 -6.58 -8.87 8.01
N ALA A 288 -6.07 -8.03 7.11
CA ALA A 288 -6.45 -6.61 7.03
C ALA A 288 -7.95 -6.41 6.82
N GLN A 289 -8.63 -7.30 6.07
CA GLN A 289 -10.09 -7.25 5.96
C GLN A 289 -10.79 -7.55 7.28
N VAL A 290 -10.27 -8.49 8.07
CA VAL A 290 -10.79 -8.79 9.42
C VAL A 290 -10.66 -7.55 10.31
N LEU A 291 -9.46 -6.96 10.39
CA LEU A 291 -9.21 -5.74 11.17
C LEU A 291 -10.16 -4.60 10.76
N PHE A 292 -10.31 -4.37 9.45
CA PHE A 292 -11.18 -3.33 8.93
C PHE A 292 -12.65 -3.57 9.27
N ASN A 293 -13.12 -4.82 9.12
CA ASN A 293 -14.50 -5.17 9.47
C ASN A 293 -14.79 -4.97 10.96
N ARG A 294 -13.85 -5.34 11.85
CA ARG A 294 -13.96 -5.08 13.30
C ARG A 294 -14.09 -3.58 13.58
N THR A 295 -13.24 -2.75 12.97
CA THR A 295 -13.35 -1.28 13.09
C THR A 295 -14.71 -0.75 12.61
N MET A 296 -15.23 -1.25 11.48
CA MET A 296 -16.54 -0.83 10.99
C MET A 296 -17.71 -1.30 11.87
N GLN A 297 -17.59 -2.48 12.50
CA GLN A 297 -18.60 -2.98 13.43
C GLN A 297 -18.68 -2.11 14.68
N MET A 298 -17.56 -1.61 15.19
CA MET A 298 -17.55 -0.66 16.31
C MET A 298 -18.38 0.59 15.99
N PHE A 299 -18.18 1.20 14.82
CA PHE A 299 -18.97 2.38 14.44
C PHE A 299 -20.45 2.09 14.29
N ARG A 300 -20.82 0.92 13.77
CA ARG A 300 -22.23 0.51 13.68
C ARG A 300 -22.88 0.34 15.04
N ASN A 301 -22.16 -0.27 15.99
CA ASN A 301 -22.67 -0.45 17.34
C ASN A 301 -22.84 0.91 18.04
N ASP A 302 -21.92 1.85 17.80
CA ASP A 302 -22.01 3.23 18.31
C ASP A 302 -23.19 4.01 17.69
N GLU A 303 -23.49 3.81 16.40
CA GLU A 303 -24.63 4.47 15.73
C GLU A 303 -25.98 3.93 16.20
N ASN A 304 -26.06 2.65 16.56
CA ASN A 304 -27.24 2.11 17.23
C ASN A 304 -27.43 2.71 18.64
N LEU A 305 -26.36 3.25 19.25
CA LEU A 305 -26.39 4.02 20.49
C LEU A 305 -26.72 5.52 20.28
N LEU A 306 -26.60 6.04 19.04
CA LEU A 306 -26.76 7.47 18.72
C LEU A 306 -27.91 7.79 17.74
N GLY A 307 -28.64 6.80 17.22
CA GLY A 307 -29.77 6.99 16.30
C GLY A 307 -29.41 6.78 14.82
N THR A 308 -30.21 5.95 14.16
CA THR A 308 -29.90 5.14 12.97
C THR A 308 -29.88 5.85 11.61
N LEU A 309 -29.44 7.11 11.51
CA LEU A 309 -29.49 7.86 10.24
C LEU A 309 -28.22 8.67 10.01
N GLN A 310 -27.19 8.07 9.38
CA GLN A 310 -26.27 8.84 8.51
C GLN A 310 -25.26 8.00 7.72
N VAL A 311 -24.88 6.77 8.09
CA VAL A 311 -23.79 6.07 7.35
C VAL A 311 -24.17 5.65 5.94
N GLN A 312 -25.39 5.16 5.70
CA GLN A 312 -25.80 4.84 4.32
C GLN A 312 -25.94 6.09 3.47
N GLN A 313 -26.47 7.18 4.05
CA GLN A 313 -26.61 8.46 3.37
C GLN A 313 -25.23 9.08 3.08
N GLU A 314 -24.31 9.14 4.05
CA GLU A 314 -22.96 9.68 3.83
C GLU A 314 -22.14 8.82 2.87
N VAL A 315 -22.22 7.48 2.95
CA VAL A 315 -21.54 6.60 1.98
C VAL A 315 -22.17 6.74 0.58
N GLN A 316 -23.48 6.92 0.49
CA GLN A 316 -24.16 7.24 -0.77
C GLN A 316 -23.80 8.63 -1.26
N ASP A 317 -23.73 9.66 -0.43
CA ASP A 317 -23.38 11.04 -0.78
C ASP A 317 -21.91 11.13 -1.23
N LEU A 318 -21.02 10.36 -0.57
CA LEU A 318 -19.64 10.13 -1.02
C LEU A 318 -19.57 9.41 -2.38
N GLY A 319 -20.59 8.62 -2.74
CA GLY A 319 -20.65 7.82 -3.98
C GLY A 319 -21.47 8.43 -5.13
N CYS A 320 -22.46 9.28 -4.84
CA CYS A 320 -23.52 9.69 -5.77
C CYS A 320 -23.38 11.13 -6.29
N ALA A 321 -22.52 11.97 -5.71
CA ALA A 321 -22.39 13.39 -6.10
C ALA A 321 -21.72 13.66 -7.48
N GLY A 322 -21.67 12.70 -8.40
CA GLY A 322 -21.00 12.84 -9.71
C GLY A 322 -21.71 12.22 -10.91
N GLY A 323 -22.97 11.82 -10.79
CA GLY A 323 -23.74 11.14 -11.84
C GLY A 323 -24.74 12.01 -12.60
N GLY A 324 -24.63 13.33 -12.56
CA GLY A 324 -25.51 14.23 -13.32
C GLY A 324 -25.07 14.36 -14.77
N ARG A 325 -25.57 13.50 -15.66
CA ARG A 325 -25.56 13.81 -17.11
C ARG A 325 -26.48 15.01 -17.33
N VAL A 326 -25.89 16.17 -17.64
CA VAL A 326 -26.62 17.23 -18.31
C VAL A 326 -26.93 16.74 -19.73
N ALA A 327 -28.16 16.27 -19.94
CA ALA A 327 -28.73 16.14 -21.27
C ALA A 327 -29.03 17.55 -21.77
N GLY A 328 -28.05 18.17 -22.43
CA GLY A 328 -28.23 19.40 -23.18
C GLY A 328 -28.47 19.09 -24.65
N VAL A 329 -29.73 19.21 -25.06
CA VAL A 329 -30.20 19.25 -26.44
C VAL A 329 -29.50 20.40 -27.18
N GLY A 330 -29.03 20.16 -28.41
CA GLY A 330 -28.54 21.21 -29.29
C GLY A 330 -27.75 20.66 -30.46
N GLY A 331 -28.45 20.28 -31.53
CA GLY A 331 -27.84 19.80 -32.77
C GLY A 331 -26.98 20.86 -33.46
N ARG A 332 -25.90 20.38 -34.10
CA ARG A 332 -25.39 20.88 -35.38
C ARG A 332 -24.46 19.81 -35.96
N GLU A 333 -24.75 19.44 -37.19
CA GLU A 333 -23.84 18.73 -38.08
C GLU A 333 -22.51 19.50 -38.20
N ILE A 334 -21.41 18.78 -38.42
CA ILE A 334 -20.36 19.01 -39.43
C ILE A 334 -19.15 18.12 -39.07
N GLY A 335 -18.72 17.29 -40.03
CA GLY A 335 -17.31 17.12 -40.39
C GLY A 335 -16.47 16.09 -39.63
N GLU A 336 -16.22 14.96 -40.30
CA GLU A 336 -15.00 14.17 -40.09
C GLU A 336 -13.75 15.05 -40.25
N SER A 337 -12.86 15.07 -39.26
CA SER A 337 -11.42 15.13 -39.52
C SER A 337 -10.63 14.54 -38.35
N ARG A 338 -9.72 13.63 -38.71
CA ARG A 338 -8.68 13.06 -37.86
C ARG A 338 -7.56 14.08 -37.69
N ALA A 339 -7.22 14.43 -36.46
CA ALA A 339 -5.84 14.74 -36.05
C ALA A 339 -5.74 14.77 -34.52
N GLY A 340 -4.95 13.86 -33.95
CA GLY A 340 -4.61 13.87 -32.54
C GLY A 340 -3.65 15.00 -32.22
N GLY A 341 -4.14 16.04 -31.53
CA GLY A 341 -3.34 17.10 -30.94
C GLY A 341 -3.31 16.96 -29.42
N CYS A 342 -2.11 16.73 -28.87
CA CYS A 342 -1.84 16.79 -27.44
C CYS A 342 -1.92 18.26 -26.98
N MET A 343 -2.89 18.63 -26.14
CA MET A 343 -2.92 19.95 -25.51
C MET A 343 -1.81 20.06 -24.46
N THR A 344 -0.83 20.92 -24.74
CA THR A 344 0.02 21.52 -23.73
C THR A 344 -0.74 22.71 -23.10
N PHE A 345 -0.80 22.76 -21.78
CA PHE A 345 -1.19 23.98 -21.07
C PHE A 345 -0.04 24.99 -21.23
N LYS A 346 -0.28 26.05 -22.01
CA LYS A 346 0.52 27.26 -21.98
C LYS A 346 0.11 28.08 -20.77
N ASP A 347 1.08 28.31 -19.90
CA ASP A 347 1.00 29.27 -18.82
C ASP A 347 1.01 30.68 -19.42
N THR A 348 -0.07 31.43 -19.24
CA THR A 348 -0.17 32.83 -19.65
C THR A 348 -0.08 33.72 -18.43
N SER A 349 1.14 34.09 -18.06
CA SER A 349 1.38 35.30 -17.29
C SER A 349 2.59 36.02 -17.88
N THR A 350 2.34 36.96 -18.79
CA THR A 350 3.35 37.95 -19.16
C THR A 350 2.74 39.35 -19.16
N ALA A 351 3.43 40.20 -18.40
CA ALA A 351 3.74 41.60 -18.69
C ALA A 351 2.74 42.68 -18.26
N ARG A 352 3.16 43.49 -17.27
CA ARG A 352 3.79 44.82 -17.42
C ARG A 352 3.99 45.43 -16.00
N ARG A 353 5.03 46.21 -15.66
CA ARG A 353 5.87 47.13 -16.43
C ARG A 353 7.18 47.44 -15.66
N HIS A 354 8.26 47.61 -16.41
CA HIS A 354 9.49 48.30 -16.03
C HIS A 354 9.30 49.81 -15.86
N LEU A 355 10.04 50.40 -14.91
CA LEU A 355 10.86 51.63 -14.95
C LEU A 355 11.78 51.49 -13.70
N GLY A 356 13.12 51.52 -13.67
CA GLY A 356 14.12 52.14 -14.52
C GLY A 356 14.60 53.46 -13.90
N ARG A 357 15.66 53.47 -13.06
CA ARG A 357 16.70 54.52 -13.05
C ARG A 357 17.86 54.31 -12.05
N THR A 358 19.03 54.65 -12.59
CA THR A 358 20.42 54.85 -12.15
C THR A 358 20.68 55.84 -10.99
N GLY A 359 21.87 55.71 -10.36
CA GLY A 359 22.60 56.71 -9.55
C GLY A 359 22.23 56.66 -8.07
N VAL A 360 23.14 56.60 -7.08
CA VAL A 360 24.52 57.09 -6.92
C VAL A 360 25.34 56.05 -6.16
#